data_AF-E4N4C1-F1
#
_entry.id   AF-E4N4C1-F1
#
_cell.length_a   1.000
_cell.length_b   1.000
_cell.length_c   1.000
_cell.angle_alpha   90.00
_cell.angle_beta   90.00
_cell.angle_gamma   90.00
#
_symmetry.space_group_name_H-M   'P 1'
#
loop_
_entity.id
_entity.type
_entity.pdbx_description
1 polymer ?
#
loop_
_entity_poly.entity_id
_entity_poly.type
_entity_poly.pdbx_seq_one_letter_code
_entity_poly.pdbx_strand_id
1 'polypeptide(L)'
;MPEKLSPEQSLVVQDIDAKITNLVGRLTPAVVRSVLPGAPPGGEAEVDMTRRFRALAGRLTGLGDQVRTDAGLSTAVGAKVSTTQGENPRLLGMELQPRLVESVSSGYANTLKVLHELTHSLQEGAVFPVKDYAYRTEWAWGYLTPALSAVNADSYAELAARIAEDEAQRPGRYGKYGPLPAQREYLRGEAGRSVLGAALAWVDLVLNRAWIRAFGAYAHALVEVEDTELERRKADWKADAEFRALVAFEERLVSAQIVDARFSRFGTNRLGLTDRWVVGEIAERLTEAKQLLSRLVVVPLTTDGRHVSLDASSGTLLVSRGVAADTPVQLGERILEALLAVVAPSGLVVPKYATRLRDIVDWLRYNDRPQEKAALTPLLDALGRLPAVATAPGQWDALAQGLPRAVLADIAVRWRLVATHAADVAQLPEPQRQPLRRLDLELLKDVGAATVAAGKLAGTAAELDALLAAVDAVAARALPHFADDAPHYEQLRGRLRPLRR
;
A
#
# COMPACT_ATOMS: atom_id res chain seq x y z
N MET A 1 -0.17 3.43 -25.85
CA MET A 1 1.29 3.53 -25.97
C MET A 1 1.70 4.84 -25.33
N PRO A 2 2.82 4.91 -24.60
CA PRO A 2 3.25 6.15 -23.96
C PRO A 2 3.54 7.27 -24.97
N GLU A 3 3.04 8.46 -24.68
CA GLU A 3 3.10 9.66 -25.52
C GLU A 3 4.11 10.67 -24.96
N LYS A 4 4.69 11.48 -25.86
CA LYS A 4 5.53 12.61 -25.43
C LYS A 4 4.68 13.67 -24.76
N LEU A 5 5.26 14.37 -23.78
CA LEU A 5 4.60 15.48 -23.12
C LEU A 5 4.32 16.61 -24.12
N SER A 6 3.13 17.22 -24.04
CA SER A 6 2.87 18.50 -24.68
C SER A 6 3.68 19.63 -24.00
N PRO A 7 3.79 20.82 -24.62
CA PRO A 7 4.41 21.97 -23.97
C PRO A 7 3.77 22.32 -22.61
N GLU A 8 2.44 22.26 -22.52
CA GLU A 8 1.70 22.54 -21.29
C GLU A 8 1.98 21.48 -20.21
N GLN A 9 1.98 20.20 -20.59
CA GLN A 9 2.31 19.10 -19.68
C GLN A 9 3.77 19.20 -19.19
N SER A 10 4.68 19.66 -20.05
CA SER A 10 6.08 19.90 -19.69
C SER A 10 6.21 20.98 -18.61
N LEU A 11 5.38 22.03 -18.64
CA LEU A 11 5.33 23.03 -17.57
C LEU A 11 4.85 22.45 -16.25
N VAL A 12 3.87 21.54 -16.27
CA VAL A 12 3.40 20.86 -15.05
C VAL A 12 4.49 19.95 -14.47
N VAL A 13 5.24 19.24 -15.32
CA VAL A 13 6.40 18.44 -14.87
C VAL A 13 7.49 19.31 -14.25
N GLN A 14 7.77 20.50 -14.82
CA GLN A 14 8.70 21.46 -14.23
C GLN A 14 8.21 21.99 -12.87
N ASP A 15 6.92 22.29 -12.73
CA ASP A 15 6.33 22.67 -11.43
C ASP A 15 6.47 21.56 -10.38
N ILE A 16 6.21 20.31 -10.77
CA ILE A 16 6.39 19.16 -9.88
C ILE A 16 7.85 19.04 -9.42
N ASP A 17 8.82 19.15 -10.31
CA ASP A 17 10.25 19.07 -9.98
C ASP A 17 10.73 20.26 -9.12
N ALA A 18 10.21 21.47 -9.38
CA ALA A 18 10.47 22.64 -8.56
C ALA A 18 9.94 22.46 -7.13
N LYS A 19 8.75 21.87 -6.97
CA LYS A 19 8.20 21.51 -5.66
C LYS A 19 9.05 20.46 -4.95
N ILE A 20 9.52 19.43 -5.64
CA ILE A 20 10.45 18.43 -5.08
C ILE A 20 11.72 19.14 -4.57
N THR A 21 12.28 20.06 -5.36
CA THR A 21 13.46 20.85 -4.98
C THR A 21 13.21 21.73 -3.76
N ASN A 22 12.04 22.39 -3.67
CA ASN A 22 11.65 23.16 -2.48
C ASN A 22 11.57 22.27 -1.22
N LEU A 23 10.96 21.08 -1.34
CA LEU A 23 10.88 20.12 -0.23
C LEU A 23 12.28 19.69 0.23
N VAL A 24 13.20 19.43 -0.71
CA VAL A 24 14.60 19.12 -0.40
C VAL A 24 15.30 20.28 0.33
N GLY A 25 15.06 21.52 -0.09
CA GLY A 25 15.63 22.72 0.54
C GLY A 25 15.20 22.93 2.00
N ARG A 26 14.08 22.33 2.41
CA ARG A 26 13.50 22.41 3.77
C ARG A 26 13.81 21.20 4.64
N LEU A 27 14.62 20.27 4.14
CA LEU A 27 14.96 19.05 4.84
C LEU A 27 15.77 19.33 6.12
N THR A 28 15.27 18.85 7.26
CA THR A 28 16.00 18.91 8.54
C THR A 28 16.20 17.51 9.12
N PRO A 29 17.26 17.30 9.93
CA PRO A 29 17.47 16.06 10.68
C PRO A 29 16.24 15.61 11.48
N ALA A 30 15.52 16.56 12.10
CA ALA A 30 14.34 16.27 12.90
C ALA A 30 13.19 15.70 12.05
N VAL A 31 12.96 16.28 10.87
CA VAL A 31 11.90 15.84 9.96
C VAL A 31 12.24 14.48 9.34
N VAL A 32 13.52 14.23 8.99
CA VAL A 32 13.97 12.90 8.53
C VAL A 32 13.75 11.83 9.59
N ARG A 33 14.12 12.09 10.85
CA ARG A 33 13.90 11.11 11.93
C ARG A 33 12.42 10.81 12.19
N SER A 34 11.52 11.74 11.88
CA SER A 34 10.08 11.53 12.08
C SER A 34 9.50 10.38 11.25
N VAL A 35 10.20 9.94 10.19
CA VAL A 35 9.82 8.81 9.33
C VAL A 35 10.77 7.60 9.46
N LEU A 36 11.75 7.68 10.37
CA LEU A 36 12.71 6.61 10.67
C LEU A 36 12.52 6.16 12.13
N PRO A 37 11.51 5.32 12.42
CA PRO A 37 11.10 5.00 13.78
C PRO A 37 12.24 4.30 14.55
N GLY A 38 12.70 4.91 15.64
CA GLY A 38 13.77 4.35 16.48
C GLY A 38 15.20 4.59 15.96
N ALA A 39 15.37 5.42 14.92
CA ALA A 39 16.71 5.77 14.43
C ALA A 39 17.49 6.64 15.44
N PRO A 40 18.76 6.32 15.75
CA PRO A 40 19.59 7.20 16.54
C PRO A 40 19.91 8.48 15.76
N PRO A 41 20.03 9.65 16.44
CA PRO A 41 20.45 10.89 15.78
C PRO A 41 21.78 10.76 15.04
N GLY A 42 21.79 11.12 13.76
CA GLY A 42 22.98 11.01 12.90
C GLY A 42 23.36 9.57 12.53
N GLY A 43 22.48 8.59 12.77
CA GLY A 43 22.69 7.21 12.37
C GLY A 43 22.68 7.01 10.84
N GLU A 44 23.16 5.85 10.40
CA GLU A 44 23.31 5.50 8.98
C GLU A 44 22.02 5.69 8.18
N ALA A 45 20.88 5.21 8.69
CA ALA A 45 19.58 5.36 8.03
C ALA A 45 19.17 6.83 7.83
N GLU A 46 19.47 7.72 8.79
CA GLU A 46 19.20 9.15 8.68
C GLU A 46 20.08 9.78 7.60
N VAL A 47 21.37 9.44 7.59
CA VAL A 47 22.35 9.92 6.60
C VAL A 47 21.97 9.46 5.20
N ASP A 48 21.63 8.18 5.04
CA ASP A 48 21.26 7.61 3.76
C ASP A 48 19.96 8.18 3.21
N MET A 49 18.91 8.25 4.04
CA MET A 49 17.65 8.85 3.61
C MET A 49 17.84 10.32 3.23
N THR A 50 18.62 11.08 4.01
CA THR A 50 18.94 12.48 3.71
C THR A 50 19.65 12.63 2.36
N ARG A 51 20.70 11.83 2.13
CA ARG A 51 21.47 11.83 0.88
C ARG A 51 20.59 11.48 -0.33
N ARG A 52 19.79 10.42 -0.19
CA ARG A 52 18.90 9.91 -1.25
C ARG A 52 17.77 10.90 -1.57
N PHE A 53 17.15 11.50 -0.56
CA PHE A 53 16.09 12.50 -0.76
C PHE A 53 16.64 13.74 -1.47
N ARG A 54 17.85 14.21 -1.11
CA ARG A 54 18.52 15.30 -1.82
C ARG A 54 18.80 14.99 -3.28
N ALA A 55 19.10 13.74 -3.61
CA ALA A 55 19.34 13.31 -4.99
C ALA A 55 18.09 13.31 -5.89
N LEU A 56 16.90 13.58 -5.34
CA LEU A 56 15.67 13.75 -6.11
C LEU A 56 15.52 15.15 -6.71
N ALA A 57 16.19 16.16 -6.18
CA ALA A 57 16.13 17.52 -6.72
C ALA A 57 16.68 17.58 -8.14
N GLY A 58 15.93 18.15 -9.08
CA GLY A 58 16.29 18.22 -10.49
C GLY A 58 16.23 16.87 -11.24
N ARG A 59 15.84 15.79 -10.55
CA ARG A 59 15.90 14.44 -11.14
C ARG A 59 14.81 14.23 -12.17
N LEU A 60 13.60 14.73 -11.93
CA LEU A 60 12.47 14.54 -12.84
C LEU A 60 12.71 15.29 -14.16
N THR A 61 13.14 16.55 -14.07
CA THR A 61 13.53 17.35 -15.25
C THR A 61 14.76 16.77 -15.95
N GLY A 62 15.72 16.22 -15.19
CA GLY A 62 16.89 15.54 -15.71
C GLY A 62 16.60 14.30 -16.58
N LEU A 63 15.39 13.74 -16.52
CA LEU A 63 14.96 12.64 -17.41
C LEU A 63 14.58 13.13 -18.82
N GLY A 64 14.26 14.41 -19.00
CA GLY A 64 13.89 14.99 -20.30
C GLY A 64 12.83 14.18 -21.05
N ASP A 65 13.10 13.85 -22.32
CA ASP A 65 12.23 13.07 -23.23
C ASP A 65 11.89 11.64 -22.75
N GLN A 66 12.50 11.18 -21.65
CA GLN A 66 12.18 9.91 -21.01
C GLN A 66 10.97 9.99 -20.06
N VAL A 67 10.47 11.20 -19.76
CA VAL A 67 9.19 11.39 -19.07
C VAL A 67 8.07 11.43 -20.12
N ARG A 68 7.06 10.58 -19.94
CA ARG A 68 5.98 10.38 -20.91
C ARG A 68 4.63 10.26 -20.22
N THR A 69 3.56 10.57 -20.93
CA THR A 69 2.21 10.24 -20.48
C THR A 69 1.80 8.85 -20.98
N ASP A 70 1.10 8.08 -20.15
CA ASP A 70 0.50 6.82 -20.61
C ASP A 70 -0.93 6.68 -20.07
N ALA A 71 -1.90 6.77 -20.97
CA ALA A 71 -3.31 6.55 -20.66
C ALA A 71 -3.64 5.10 -20.30
N GLY A 72 -2.74 4.15 -20.64
CA GLY A 72 -2.84 2.75 -20.24
C GLY A 72 -2.47 2.48 -18.78
N LEU A 73 -1.83 3.43 -18.08
CA LEU A 73 -1.58 3.30 -16.66
C LEU A 73 -2.89 3.36 -15.87
N SER A 74 -3.09 2.37 -14.99
CA SER A 74 -4.26 2.38 -14.11
C SER A 74 -4.25 3.63 -13.23
N THR A 75 -5.44 4.15 -12.92
CA THR A 75 -5.61 5.29 -12.01
C THR A 75 -5.12 4.97 -10.59
N ALA A 76 -5.05 3.69 -10.19
CA ALA A 76 -4.46 3.30 -8.92
C ALA A 76 -2.92 3.45 -8.93
N VAL A 77 -2.28 3.07 -10.04
CA VAL A 77 -0.82 3.19 -10.21
C VAL A 77 -0.40 4.63 -10.42
N GLY A 78 -1.07 5.40 -11.28
CA GLY A 78 -0.88 6.85 -11.44
C GLY A 78 0.44 7.31 -12.06
N ALA A 79 1.57 6.73 -11.69
CA ALA A 79 2.88 6.96 -12.29
C ALA A 79 3.71 5.69 -12.14
N LYS A 80 4.75 5.53 -12.96
CA LYS A 80 5.60 4.34 -12.96
C LYS A 80 6.99 4.69 -13.45
N VAL A 81 8.01 4.19 -12.75
CA VAL A 81 9.39 4.21 -13.24
C VAL A 81 9.73 2.88 -13.91
N SER A 82 10.29 2.96 -15.12
CA SER A 82 10.75 1.80 -15.89
C SER A 82 12.27 1.68 -15.79
N THR A 83 12.76 0.47 -15.47
CA THR A 83 14.19 0.17 -15.37
C THR A 83 14.54 -1.09 -16.15
N THR A 84 15.80 -1.25 -16.56
CA THR A 84 16.29 -2.54 -17.07
C THR A 84 16.26 -3.59 -15.97
N GLN A 85 16.15 -4.86 -16.35
CA GLN A 85 16.25 -5.98 -15.40
C GLN A 85 17.72 -6.27 -15.03
N GLY A 86 17.91 -7.07 -13.98
CA GLY A 86 19.23 -7.56 -13.54
C GLY A 86 19.77 -6.86 -12.29
N GLU A 87 20.98 -7.26 -11.89
CA GLU A 87 21.62 -6.83 -10.62
C GLU A 87 21.88 -5.32 -10.55
N ASN A 88 22.08 -4.66 -11.70
CA ASN A 88 22.32 -3.22 -11.80
C ASN A 88 21.29 -2.57 -12.75
N PRO A 89 20.03 -2.39 -12.30
CA PRO A 89 18.97 -1.86 -13.13
C PRO A 89 19.26 -0.41 -13.53
N ARG A 90 19.24 -0.13 -14.83
CA ARG A 90 19.38 1.21 -15.39
C ARG A 90 18.01 1.81 -15.62
N LEU A 91 17.87 3.10 -15.36
CA LEU A 91 16.65 3.84 -15.63
C LEU A 91 16.38 3.91 -17.15
N LEU A 92 15.16 3.56 -17.56
CA LEU A 92 14.69 3.67 -18.94
C LEU A 92 13.80 4.89 -19.14
N GLY A 93 13.01 5.26 -18.13
CA GLY A 93 12.16 6.43 -18.16
C GLY A 93 11.07 6.40 -17.09
N MET A 94 10.17 7.38 -17.18
CA MET A 94 9.04 7.53 -16.27
C MET A 94 7.75 7.76 -17.05
N GLU A 95 6.72 6.99 -16.73
CA GLU A 95 5.39 7.09 -17.31
C GLU A 95 4.46 7.73 -16.27
N LEU A 96 3.70 8.73 -16.70
CA LEU A 96 2.74 9.48 -15.88
C LEU A 96 1.33 9.28 -16.43
N GLN A 97 0.36 9.01 -15.57
CA GLN A 97 -1.03 8.99 -16.00
C GLN A 97 -1.47 10.44 -16.33
N PRO A 98 -2.23 10.68 -17.41
CA PRO A 98 -2.48 12.04 -17.91
C PRO A 98 -2.99 13.04 -16.87
N ARG A 99 -3.80 12.61 -15.90
CA ARG A 99 -4.36 13.49 -14.86
C ARG A 99 -3.32 14.09 -13.93
N LEU A 100 -2.13 13.49 -13.84
CA LEU A 100 -1.04 14.03 -13.04
C LEU A 100 -0.43 15.28 -13.68
N VAL A 101 -0.60 15.46 -14.99
CA VAL A 101 -0.02 16.55 -15.79
C VAL A 101 -1.08 17.43 -16.47
N GLU A 102 -2.34 17.33 -16.05
CA GLU A 102 -3.45 18.14 -16.61
C GLU A 102 -3.35 19.63 -16.24
N SER A 103 -2.87 19.95 -15.05
CA SER A 103 -2.76 21.34 -14.58
C SER A 103 -1.74 21.52 -13.47
N VAL A 104 -1.21 22.74 -13.35
CA VAL A 104 -0.40 23.16 -12.21
C VAL A 104 -1.33 23.25 -10.98
N SER A 105 -1.05 22.44 -9.97
CA SER A 105 -1.80 22.44 -8.71
C SER A 105 -1.12 23.37 -7.70
N SER A 106 -1.86 24.04 -6.82
CA SER A 106 -1.26 24.70 -5.64
C SER A 106 -0.87 23.70 -4.54
N GLY A 107 -1.38 22.47 -4.62
CA GLY A 107 -1.08 21.40 -3.66
C GLY A 107 0.09 20.52 -4.08
N TYR A 108 0.47 19.63 -3.15
CA TYR A 108 1.52 18.64 -3.35
C TYR A 108 0.97 17.24 -3.68
N ALA A 109 -0.34 17.03 -3.81
CA ALA A 109 -0.92 15.69 -3.96
C ALA A 109 -0.34 14.91 -5.16
N ASN A 110 -0.31 15.52 -6.35
CA ASN A 110 0.30 14.91 -7.54
C ASN A 110 1.82 14.77 -7.37
N THR A 111 2.47 15.80 -6.81
CA THR A 111 3.92 15.82 -6.54
C THR A 111 4.34 14.65 -5.64
N LEU A 112 3.60 14.33 -4.59
CA LEU A 112 3.92 13.23 -3.68
C LEU A 112 3.84 11.87 -4.37
N LYS A 113 2.89 11.69 -5.29
CA LYS A 113 2.78 10.45 -6.08
C LYS A 113 3.94 10.33 -7.08
N VAL A 114 4.29 11.41 -7.77
CA VAL A 114 5.45 11.41 -8.67
C VAL A 114 6.75 11.20 -7.89
N LEU A 115 6.90 11.84 -6.72
CA LEU A 115 8.06 11.69 -5.86
C LEU A 115 8.25 10.24 -5.40
N HIS A 116 7.18 9.57 -4.96
CA HIS A 116 7.19 8.14 -4.61
C HIS A 116 7.84 7.33 -5.75
N GLU A 117 7.30 7.42 -6.95
CA GLU A 117 7.80 6.65 -8.10
C GLU A 117 9.22 7.06 -8.49
N LEU A 118 9.53 8.37 -8.45
CA LEU A 118 10.85 8.90 -8.77
C LEU A 118 11.92 8.34 -7.83
N THR A 119 11.59 7.94 -6.61
CA THR A 119 12.57 7.32 -5.71
C THR A 119 13.06 5.97 -6.22
N HIS A 120 12.25 5.21 -6.97
CA HIS A 120 12.70 3.98 -7.63
C HIS A 120 13.74 4.21 -8.73
N SER A 121 13.87 5.44 -9.20
CA SER A 121 14.88 5.79 -10.20
C SER A 121 16.27 6.01 -9.60
N LEU A 122 16.40 6.13 -8.27
CA LEU A 122 17.68 6.33 -7.60
C LEU A 122 18.61 5.15 -7.90
N GLN A 123 19.75 5.45 -8.53
CA GLN A 123 20.79 4.47 -8.76
C GLN A 123 21.56 4.31 -7.46
N GLU A 124 21.46 3.12 -6.89
CA GLU A 124 22.12 2.76 -5.65
C GLU A 124 23.08 1.63 -6.00
N GLY A 125 24.31 1.66 -5.46
CA GLY A 125 25.29 0.59 -5.70
C GLY A 125 24.81 -0.74 -5.10
N ALA A 126 25.73 -1.57 -4.57
CA ALA A 126 25.35 -2.81 -3.89
C ALA A 126 24.52 -2.63 -2.58
N VAL A 127 24.16 -1.38 -2.22
CA VAL A 127 23.33 -1.03 -1.07
C VAL A 127 21.86 -1.10 -1.47
N PHE A 128 21.02 -1.73 -0.64
CA PHE A 128 19.61 -2.04 -0.89
C PHE A 128 18.86 -0.94 -1.67
N PRO A 129 18.30 -1.26 -2.86
CA PRO A 129 17.61 -0.29 -3.69
C PRO A 129 16.31 0.20 -3.03
N VAL A 130 15.90 1.43 -3.29
CA VAL A 130 14.58 1.93 -2.87
C VAL A 130 13.47 1.16 -3.59
N LYS A 131 12.65 0.44 -2.82
CA LYS A 131 11.56 -0.42 -3.31
C LYS A 131 10.29 -0.27 -2.47
N ASP A 132 9.22 -0.90 -2.92
CA ASP A 132 7.95 -0.97 -2.21
C ASP A 132 7.94 -2.13 -1.21
N TYR A 133 8.58 -1.91 -0.07
CA TYR A 133 8.59 -2.89 1.02
C TYR A 133 7.27 -2.86 1.80
N ALA A 134 6.74 -1.67 2.06
CA ALA A 134 5.41 -1.48 2.66
C ALA A 134 4.78 -0.16 2.19
N TYR A 135 3.47 -0.20 1.94
CA TYR A 135 2.69 0.97 1.57
C TYR A 135 2.09 1.68 2.79
N ARG A 136 2.04 3.02 2.79
CA ARG A 136 1.51 3.87 3.89
C ARG A 136 0.09 3.54 4.30
N THR A 137 -0.68 2.92 3.41
CA THR A 137 -2.07 2.49 3.62
C THR A 137 -2.21 1.09 4.19
N GLU A 138 -1.12 0.37 4.45
CA GLU A 138 -1.12 -1.07 4.75
C GLU A 138 -0.49 -1.42 6.10
N TRP A 139 -0.59 -2.68 6.51
CA TRP A 139 -0.32 -3.12 7.89
C TRP A 139 1.17 -3.00 8.26
N ALA A 140 2.06 -3.35 7.34
CA ALA A 140 3.51 -3.39 7.60
C ALA A 140 4.14 -2.01 7.82
N TRP A 141 3.52 -0.93 7.32
CA TRP A 141 4.04 0.44 7.42
C TRP A 141 4.40 0.86 8.85
N GLY A 142 3.56 0.50 9.83
CA GLY A 142 3.76 0.86 11.22
C GLY A 142 4.92 0.14 11.92
N TYR A 143 5.54 -0.84 11.25
CA TYR A 143 6.52 -1.78 11.79
C TYR A 143 7.87 -1.73 11.07
N LEU A 144 8.04 -0.85 10.07
CA LEU A 144 9.31 -0.70 9.37
C LEU A 144 10.44 -0.35 10.35
N THR A 145 11.61 -0.96 10.18
CA THR A 145 12.83 -0.56 10.89
C THR A 145 13.42 0.70 10.28
N PRO A 146 14.29 1.46 10.98
CA PRO A 146 14.99 2.60 10.38
C PRO A 146 15.67 2.28 9.04
N ALA A 147 16.39 1.15 8.98
CA ALA A 147 17.10 0.72 7.78
C ALA A 147 16.13 0.45 6.63
N LEU A 148 15.02 -0.25 6.90
CA LEU A 148 14.04 -0.56 5.87
C LEU A 148 13.24 0.69 5.43
N SER A 149 12.93 1.60 6.36
CA SER A 149 12.31 2.88 6.05
C SER A 149 13.18 3.73 5.13
N ALA A 150 14.50 3.74 5.31
CA ALA A 150 15.44 4.48 4.46
C ALA A 150 15.56 3.91 3.03
N VAL A 151 15.02 2.71 2.78
CA VAL A 151 15.01 2.07 1.45
C VAL A 151 13.57 1.82 0.96
N ASN A 152 12.56 2.43 1.58
CA ASN A 152 11.16 2.27 1.20
C ASN A 152 10.61 3.53 0.53
N ALA A 153 10.06 3.41 -0.69
CA ALA A 153 9.63 4.56 -1.50
C ALA A 153 8.58 5.43 -0.76
N ASP A 154 7.64 4.77 -0.10
CA ASP A 154 6.56 5.44 0.63
C ASP A 154 7.05 6.20 1.88
N SER A 155 8.25 5.89 2.41
CA SER A 155 8.92 6.69 3.45
C SER A 155 9.31 8.07 2.95
N TYR A 156 9.75 8.17 1.69
CA TYR A 156 10.06 9.46 1.08
C TYR A 156 8.81 10.26 0.77
N ALA A 157 7.73 9.60 0.35
CA ALA A 157 6.43 10.25 0.17
C ALA A 157 5.85 10.76 1.49
N GLU A 158 6.01 10.02 2.60
CA GLU A 158 5.65 10.48 3.94
C GLU A 158 6.54 11.66 4.40
N LEU A 159 7.85 11.58 4.16
CA LEU A 159 8.79 12.66 4.50
C LEU A 159 8.40 13.97 3.78
N ALA A 160 8.18 13.87 2.48
CA ALA A 160 7.73 14.98 1.64
C ALA A 160 6.37 15.53 2.10
N ALA A 161 5.43 14.64 2.47
CA ALA A 161 4.14 15.05 3.01
C ALA A 161 4.31 15.89 4.28
N ARG A 162 5.14 15.46 5.23
CA ARG A 162 5.39 16.19 6.48
C ARG A 162 6.00 17.57 6.23
N ILE A 163 7.00 17.67 5.35
CA ILE A 163 7.60 18.97 4.99
C ILE A 163 6.55 19.89 4.35
N ALA A 164 5.72 19.37 3.44
CA ALA A 164 4.68 20.14 2.78
C ALA A 164 3.56 20.59 3.75
N GLU A 165 3.20 19.75 4.71
CA GLU A 165 2.22 20.06 5.75
C GLU A 165 2.74 21.13 6.71
N ASP A 166 4.01 21.03 7.12
CA ASP A 166 4.67 22.02 7.97
C ASP A 166 4.78 23.38 7.27
N GLU A 167 5.15 23.39 5.98
CA GLU A 167 5.18 24.60 5.15
C GLU A 167 3.81 25.27 5.04
N ALA A 168 2.77 24.47 4.83
CA ALA A 168 1.40 24.97 4.69
C ALA A 168 0.74 25.27 6.06
N GLN A 169 1.36 24.89 7.18
CA GLN A 169 0.75 24.85 8.51
C GLN A 169 -0.58 24.06 8.51
N ARG A 170 -0.60 22.94 7.79
CA ARG A 170 -1.76 22.04 7.64
C ARG A 170 -1.38 20.60 7.98
N PRO A 171 -1.13 20.29 9.27
CA PRO A 171 -0.78 18.93 9.69
C PRO A 171 -1.86 17.92 9.26
N GLY A 172 -1.41 16.79 8.73
CA GLY A 172 -2.27 15.69 8.30
C GLY A 172 -2.97 15.89 6.96
N ARG A 173 -2.79 17.00 6.24
CA ARG A 173 -3.44 17.25 4.93
C ARG A 173 -3.15 16.16 3.88
N TYR A 174 -1.95 15.60 3.90
CA TYR A 174 -1.46 14.55 3.00
C TYR A 174 -1.25 13.21 3.73
N GLY A 175 -1.81 13.08 4.94
CA GLY A 175 -1.88 11.84 5.69
C GLY A 175 -2.68 10.76 4.97
N LYS A 176 -2.42 9.49 5.29
CA LYS A 176 -3.22 8.35 4.81
C LYS A 176 -4.24 7.98 5.87
N TYR A 177 -5.51 8.20 5.54
CA TYR A 177 -6.66 7.90 6.39
C TYR A 177 -7.44 6.71 5.84
N GLY A 178 -8.29 6.14 6.68
CA GLY A 178 -9.18 5.04 6.35
C GLY A 178 -9.20 3.94 7.40
N PRO A 179 -10.09 2.95 7.25
CA PRO A 179 -10.29 1.91 8.25
C PRO A 179 -9.01 1.12 8.59
N LEU A 180 -8.19 0.79 7.59
CA LEU A 180 -6.96 0.04 7.81
C LEU A 180 -5.90 0.88 8.56
N PRO A 181 -5.47 2.07 8.09
CA PRO A 181 -4.55 2.92 8.85
C PRO A 181 -4.97 3.16 10.30
N ALA A 182 -6.27 3.39 10.54
CA ALA A 182 -6.83 3.60 11.87
C ALA A 182 -6.68 2.37 12.79
N GLN A 183 -7.07 1.19 12.28
CA GLN A 183 -6.92 -0.06 13.02
C GLN A 183 -5.45 -0.41 13.26
N ARG A 184 -4.59 -0.21 12.26
CA ARG A 184 -3.14 -0.43 12.39
C ARG A 184 -2.54 0.43 13.48
N GLU A 185 -2.87 1.72 13.51
CA GLU A 185 -2.37 2.63 14.54
C GLU A 185 -2.83 2.22 15.94
N TYR A 186 -4.10 1.86 16.07
CA TYR A 186 -4.65 1.37 17.33
C TYR A 186 -3.94 0.08 17.79
N LEU A 187 -3.79 -0.93 16.92
CA LEU A 187 -3.09 -2.17 17.25
C LEU A 187 -1.61 -1.95 17.57
N ARG A 188 -0.95 -0.98 16.93
CA ARG A 188 0.42 -0.59 17.25
C ARG A 188 0.53 0.02 18.65
N GLY A 189 -0.45 0.83 19.05
CA GLY A 189 -0.55 1.37 20.42
C GLY A 189 -0.76 0.29 21.49
N GLU A 190 -1.33 -0.86 21.10
CA GLU A 190 -1.53 -2.03 21.97
C GLU A 190 -0.38 -3.05 21.89
N ALA A 191 0.77 -2.66 21.31
CA ALA A 191 1.97 -3.48 21.32
C ALA A 191 2.37 -3.88 22.75
N GLY A 192 2.74 -5.15 22.94
CA GLY A 192 3.03 -5.72 24.26
C GLY A 192 1.78 -6.15 25.07
N ARG A 193 0.58 -5.83 24.60
CA ARG A 193 -0.70 -6.36 25.12
C ARG A 193 -1.37 -7.33 24.16
N SER A 194 -1.09 -7.19 22.86
CA SER A 194 -1.51 -8.11 21.81
C SER A 194 -0.45 -8.22 20.72
N VAL A 195 -0.44 -9.37 20.03
CA VAL A 195 0.41 -9.64 18.86
C VAL A 195 -0.30 -9.41 17.52
N LEU A 196 -1.60 -9.08 17.53
CA LEU A 196 -2.43 -9.03 16.32
C LEU A 196 -1.92 -8.03 15.27
N GLY A 197 -1.46 -6.85 15.69
CA GLY A 197 -0.86 -5.87 14.78
C GLY A 197 0.43 -6.37 14.13
N ALA A 198 1.30 -7.03 14.91
CA ALA A 198 2.55 -7.61 14.40
C ALA A 198 2.29 -8.80 13.47
N ALA A 199 1.26 -9.61 13.76
CA ALA A 199 0.83 -10.71 12.90
C ALA A 199 0.34 -10.20 11.53
N LEU A 200 -0.50 -9.16 11.50
CA LEU A 200 -0.99 -8.55 10.26
C LEU A 200 0.15 -7.91 9.46
N ALA A 201 1.10 -7.24 10.13
CA ALA A 201 2.30 -6.71 9.49
C ALA A 201 3.16 -7.81 8.87
N TRP A 202 3.34 -8.94 9.55
CA TRP A 202 4.07 -10.10 9.03
C TRP A 202 3.40 -10.67 7.77
N VAL A 203 2.07 -10.85 7.79
CA VAL A 203 1.30 -11.34 6.63
C VAL A 203 1.44 -10.39 5.46
N ASP A 204 1.34 -9.08 5.71
CA ASP A 204 1.48 -8.05 4.68
C ASP A 204 2.85 -8.07 4.01
N LEU A 205 3.93 -8.18 4.79
CA LEU A 205 5.27 -8.36 4.24
C LEU A 205 5.37 -9.63 3.40
N VAL A 206 4.98 -10.79 3.95
CA VAL A 206 5.07 -12.08 3.25
C VAL A 206 4.28 -12.07 1.93
N LEU A 207 3.04 -11.60 1.97
CA LEU A 207 2.15 -11.59 0.81
C LEU A 207 2.60 -10.54 -0.22
N ASN A 208 3.06 -9.36 0.21
CA ASN A 208 3.57 -8.33 -0.70
C ASN A 208 4.76 -8.85 -1.51
N ARG A 209 5.67 -9.60 -0.89
CA ARG A 209 6.83 -10.19 -1.59
C ARG A 209 6.43 -11.28 -2.57
N ALA A 210 5.54 -12.18 -2.17
CA ALA A 210 5.04 -13.21 -3.06
C ALA A 210 4.28 -12.62 -4.25
N TRP A 211 3.44 -11.61 -4.00
CA TRP A 211 2.67 -10.90 -5.02
C TRP A 211 3.55 -10.25 -6.09
N ILE A 212 4.57 -9.48 -5.69
CA ILE A 212 5.54 -8.87 -6.62
C ILE A 212 6.25 -9.95 -7.46
N ARG A 213 6.67 -11.05 -6.82
CA ARG A 213 7.37 -12.14 -7.51
C ARG A 213 6.47 -12.91 -8.46
N ALA A 214 5.18 -13.05 -8.17
CA ALA A 214 4.24 -13.72 -9.08
C ALA A 214 4.11 -12.98 -10.41
N PHE A 215 4.14 -11.64 -10.43
CA PHE A 215 4.19 -10.89 -11.69
C PHE A 215 5.48 -11.10 -12.46
N GLY A 216 6.62 -11.18 -11.78
CA GLY A 216 7.90 -11.54 -12.40
C GLY A 216 7.85 -12.95 -13.01
N ALA A 217 7.27 -13.91 -12.29
CA ALA A 217 7.08 -15.28 -12.77
C ALA A 217 6.13 -15.35 -13.97
N TYR A 218 5.04 -14.57 -13.95
CA TYR A 218 4.13 -14.48 -15.09
C TYR A 218 4.82 -13.90 -16.32
N ALA A 219 5.56 -12.80 -16.17
CA ALA A 219 6.35 -12.24 -17.27
C ALA A 219 7.36 -13.25 -17.81
N HIS A 220 8.02 -14.03 -16.94
CA HIS A 220 8.94 -15.11 -17.33
C HIS A 220 8.24 -16.26 -18.08
N ALA A 221 7.03 -16.64 -17.64
CA ALA A 221 6.24 -17.70 -18.28
C ALA A 221 5.85 -17.33 -19.72
N LEU A 222 5.70 -16.04 -20.02
CA LEU A 222 5.40 -15.54 -21.37
C LEU A 222 6.61 -15.54 -22.31
N VAL A 223 7.84 -15.70 -21.79
CA VAL A 223 9.05 -15.68 -22.62
C VAL A 223 9.09 -16.91 -23.53
N GLU A 224 9.24 -16.67 -24.83
CA GLU A 224 9.57 -17.69 -25.82
C GLU A 224 11.02 -17.50 -26.25
N VAL A 225 11.75 -18.60 -26.43
CA VAL A 225 13.16 -18.58 -26.82
C VAL A 225 13.32 -19.41 -28.08
N GLU A 226 14.04 -18.91 -29.08
CA GLU A 226 14.38 -19.72 -30.25
C GLU A 226 15.22 -20.93 -29.84
N ASP A 227 14.95 -22.10 -30.41
CA ASP A 227 15.61 -23.35 -30.02
C ASP A 227 17.14 -23.27 -30.20
N THR A 228 17.60 -22.53 -31.21
CA THR A 228 19.02 -22.24 -31.48
C THR A 228 19.70 -21.43 -30.37
N GLU A 229 18.94 -20.61 -29.64
CA GLU A 229 19.43 -19.72 -28.59
C GLU A 229 19.21 -20.29 -27.18
N LEU A 230 18.51 -21.42 -27.07
CA LEU A 230 18.03 -21.95 -25.79
C LEU A 230 19.16 -22.19 -24.78
N GLU A 231 20.23 -22.85 -25.18
CA GLU A 231 21.34 -23.17 -24.25
C GLU A 231 22.08 -21.93 -23.79
N ARG A 232 22.29 -20.96 -24.70
CA ARG A 232 22.85 -19.65 -24.34
C ARG A 232 21.93 -18.92 -23.37
N ARG A 233 20.62 -18.89 -23.64
CA ARG A 233 19.63 -18.20 -22.81
C ARG A 233 19.49 -18.83 -21.43
N LYS A 234 19.55 -20.16 -21.31
CA LYS A 234 19.61 -20.87 -20.03
C LYS A 234 20.87 -20.51 -19.25
N ALA A 235 22.02 -20.42 -19.92
CA ALA A 235 23.27 -20.00 -19.29
C ALA A 235 23.15 -18.54 -18.78
N ASP A 236 22.61 -17.63 -19.59
CA ASP A 236 22.35 -16.24 -19.20
C ASP A 236 21.42 -16.15 -17.99
N TRP A 237 20.31 -16.90 -17.99
CA TRP A 237 19.35 -16.93 -16.87
C TRP A 237 19.97 -17.49 -15.59
N LYS A 238 20.83 -18.51 -15.70
CA LYS A 238 21.54 -19.04 -14.54
C LYS A 238 22.60 -18.07 -14.03
N ALA A 239 23.22 -17.27 -14.90
CA ALA A 239 24.20 -16.26 -14.49
C ALA A 239 23.55 -15.09 -13.74
N ASP A 240 22.36 -14.66 -14.15
CA ASP A 240 21.61 -13.57 -13.51
C ASP A 240 20.80 -14.04 -12.28
N ALA A 241 20.99 -13.37 -11.13
CA ALA A 241 20.36 -13.78 -9.88
C ALA A 241 18.82 -13.68 -9.89
N GLU A 242 18.25 -12.72 -10.62
CA GLU A 242 16.80 -12.56 -10.75
C GLU A 242 16.22 -13.66 -11.63
N PHE A 243 16.78 -13.88 -12.82
CA PHE A 243 16.29 -14.95 -13.70
C PHE A 243 16.50 -16.34 -13.11
N ARG A 244 17.58 -16.58 -12.38
CA ARG A 244 17.81 -17.85 -11.67
C ARG A 244 16.70 -18.16 -10.70
N ALA A 245 16.21 -17.16 -9.97
CA ALA A 245 15.12 -17.31 -9.02
C ALA A 245 13.78 -17.62 -9.71
N LEU A 246 13.52 -16.98 -10.86
CA LEU A 246 12.33 -17.26 -11.69
C LEU A 246 12.36 -18.67 -12.28
N VAL A 247 13.52 -19.12 -12.78
CA VAL A 247 13.73 -20.49 -13.27
C VAL A 247 13.53 -21.50 -12.14
N ALA A 248 14.11 -21.26 -10.95
CA ALA A 248 13.92 -22.15 -9.80
C ALA A 248 12.45 -22.24 -9.36
N PHE A 249 11.69 -21.15 -9.46
CA PHE A 249 10.25 -21.17 -9.21
C PHE A 249 9.49 -21.97 -10.28
N GLU A 250 9.79 -21.78 -11.57
CA GLU A 250 9.19 -22.58 -12.65
C GLU A 250 9.48 -24.08 -12.46
N GLU A 251 10.72 -24.46 -12.14
CA GLU A 251 11.11 -25.84 -11.84
C GLU A 251 10.34 -26.42 -10.65
N ARG A 252 10.01 -25.61 -9.64
CA ARG A 252 9.15 -26.01 -8.51
C ARG A 252 7.72 -26.27 -8.95
N LEU A 253 7.16 -25.43 -9.82
CA LEU A 253 5.82 -25.65 -10.36
C LEU A 253 5.76 -26.92 -11.23
N VAL A 254 6.78 -27.18 -12.05
CA VAL A 254 6.91 -28.42 -12.84
C VAL A 254 7.02 -29.64 -11.93
N SER A 255 7.88 -29.58 -10.92
CA SER A 255 8.07 -30.68 -9.97
C SER A 255 6.79 -30.98 -9.17
N ALA A 256 6.00 -29.96 -8.86
CA ALA A 256 4.70 -30.08 -8.23
C ALA A 256 3.57 -30.46 -9.20
N GLN A 257 3.87 -30.67 -10.48
CA GLN A 257 2.93 -31.00 -11.56
C GLN A 257 1.80 -29.96 -11.71
N ILE A 258 2.09 -28.70 -11.39
CA ILE A 258 1.18 -27.56 -11.53
C ILE A 258 1.20 -27.05 -12.98
N VAL A 259 2.38 -27.04 -13.60
CA VAL A 259 2.57 -26.79 -15.03
C VAL A 259 3.45 -27.88 -15.63
N ASP A 260 3.43 -28.02 -16.95
CA ASP A 260 4.37 -28.87 -17.68
C ASP A 260 5.71 -28.18 -17.95
N ALA A 261 6.75 -28.97 -18.24
CA ALA A 261 8.04 -28.44 -18.66
C ALA A 261 7.93 -27.74 -20.03
N ARG A 262 8.79 -26.73 -20.25
CA ARG A 262 8.88 -26.06 -21.57
C ARG A 262 9.21 -27.07 -22.67
N PHE A 263 8.56 -26.91 -23.82
CA PHE A 263 8.75 -27.77 -24.99
C PHE A 263 9.06 -26.95 -26.25
N SER A 264 9.73 -27.59 -27.22
CA SER A 264 9.98 -27.00 -28.55
C SER A 264 8.76 -27.17 -29.45
N ARG A 265 8.34 -26.09 -30.12
CA ARG A 265 7.32 -26.12 -31.17
C ARG A 265 7.53 -24.99 -32.17
N PHE A 266 7.56 -25.31 -33.46
CA PHE A 266 7.84 -24.36 -34.54
C PHE A 266 9.18 -23.61 -34.39
N GLY A 267 10.21 -24.27 -33.84
CA GLY A 267 11.54 -23.68 -33.65
C GLY A 267 11.68 -22.77 -32.43
N THR A 268 10.65 -22.70 -31.57
CA THR A 268 10.70 -21.97 -30.30
C THR A 268 10.40 -22.87 -29.10
N ASN A 269 11.23 -22.72 -28.06
CA ASN A 269 11.05 -23.33 -26.75
C ASN A 269 10.20 -22.43 -25.85
N ARG A 270 9.14 -23.00 -25.26
CA ARG A 270 8.14 -22.23 -24.52
C ARG A 270 7.31 -23.07 -23.57
N LEU A 271 6.65 -22.42 -22.61
CA LEU A 271 5.55 -23.02 -21.85
C LEU A 271 4.30 -23.16 -22.72
N GLY A 272 3.47 -24.17 -22.43
CA GLY A 272 2.17 -24.36 -23.04
C GLY A 272 1.25 -23.17 -22.77
N LEU A 273 0.27 -22.93 -23.66
CA LEU A 273 -0.68 -21.83 -23.47
C LEU A 273 -1.42 -21.97 -22.12
N THR A 274 -1.91 -23.18 -21.81
CA THR A 274 -2.58 -23.47 -20.54
C THR A 274 -1.68 -23.22 -19.33
N ASP A 275 -0.40 -23.60 -19.40
CA ASP A 275 0.56 -23.37 -18.30
C ASP A 275 0.81 -21.88 -18.07
N ARG A 276 0.92 -21.08 -19.14
CA ARG A 276 1.03 -19.62 -19.02
C ARG A 276 -0.20 -19.00 -18.37
N TRP A 277 -1.37 -19.50 -18.72
CA TRP A 277 -2.63 -19.09 -18.10
C TRP A 277 -2.64 -19.45 -16.62
N VAL A 278 -2.20 -20.66 -16.24
CA VAL A 278 -2.07 -21.07 -14.82
C VAL A 278 -1.15 -20.14 -14.04
N VAL A 279 0.02 -19.77 -14.58
CA VAL A 279 0.93 -18.81 -13.91
C VAL A 279 0.29 -17.43 -13.81
N GLY A 280 -0.44 -16.99 -14.83
CA GLY A 280 -1.23 -15.76 -14.81
C GLY A 280 -2.30 -15.77 -13.72
N GLU A 281 -3.10 -16.83 -13.63
CA GLU A 281 -4.13 -17.00 -12.60
C GLU A 281 -3.54 -16.99 -11.19
N ILE A 282 -2.36 -17.59 -10.97
CA ILE A 282 -1.65 -17.51 -9.68
C ILE A 282 -1.37 -16.04 -9.31
N ALA A 283 -0.86 -15.24 -10.26
CA ALA A 283 -0.59 -13.82 -10.02
C ALA A 283 -1.87 -13.02 -9.73
N GLU A 284 -2.97 -13.35 -10.41
CA GLU A 284 -4.29 -12.77 -10.16
C GLU A 284 -4.79 -13.11 -8.75
N ARG A 285 -4.71 -14.37 -8.31
CA ARG A 285 -5.12 -14.77 -6.94
C ARG A 285 -4.31 -14.11 -5.85
N LEU A 286 -3.00 -13.94 -6.04
CA LEU A 286 -2.19 -13.18 -5.08
C LEU A 286 -2.52 -11.68 -5.10
N THR A 287 -2.93 -11.14 -6.25
CA THR A 287 -3.44 -9.76 -6.33
C THR A 287 -4.75 -9.61 -5.58
N GLU A 288 -5.69 -10.54 -5.74
CA GLU A 288 -6.94 -10.57 -4.98
C GLU A 288 -6.67 -10.68 -3.47
N ALA A 289 -5.74 -11.56 -3.05
CA ALA A 289 -5.36 -11.69 -1.65
C ALA A 289 -4.75 -10.41 -1.09
N LYS A 290 -3.89 -9.74 -1.87
CA LYS A 290 -3.27 -8.45 -1.48
C LYS A 290 -4.32 -7.35 -1.34
N GLN A 291 -5.24 -7.25 -2.30
CA GLN A 291 -6.35 -6.29 -2.25
C GLN A 291 -7.27 -6.56 -1.06
N LEU A 292 -7.56 -7.82 -0.76
CA LEU A 292 -8.35 -8.21 0.39
C LEU A 292 -7.66 -7.83 1.70
N LEU A 293 -6.35 -8.09 1.81
CA LEU A 293 -5.52 -7.67 2.96
C LEU A 293 -5.54 -6.15 3.17
N SER A 294 -5.46 -5.36 2.10
CA SER A 294 -5.46 -3.89 2.13
C SER A 294 -6.82 -3.26 2.51
N ARG A 295 -7.90 -4.06 2.61
CA ARG A 295 -9.23 -3.60 3.00
C ARG A 295 -9.79 -4.30 4.23
N LEU A 296 -8.98 -5.11 4.92
CA LEU A 296 -9.48 -5.91 6.04
C LEU A 296 -10.05 -5.04 7.16
N VAL A 297 -11.21 -5.47 7.64
CA VAL A 297 -11.77 -5.02 8.91
C VAL A 297 -11.60 -6.14 9.92
N VAL A 298 -10.74 -5.90 10.91
CA VAL A 298 -10.38 -6.88 11.91
C VAL A 298 -11.39 -6.83 13.05
N VAL A 299 -11.96 -7.98 13.37
CA VAL A 299 -12.97 -8.13 14.43
C VAL A 299 -12.51 -9.23 15.39
N PRO A 300 -11.92 -8.84 16.53
CA PRO A 300 -11.69 -9.76 17.63
C PRO A 300 -13.04 -10.33 18.12
N LEU A 301 -13.16 -11.65 18.14
CA LEU A 301 -14.29 -12.37 18.69
C LEU A 301 -13.99 -12.78 20.14
N THR A 302 -15.02 -12.70 20.98
CA THR A 302 -14.94 -13.05 22.41
C THR A 302 -14.97 -14.57 22.66
N THR A 303 -15.11 -15.37 21.60
CA THR A 303 -15.19 -16.83 21.68
C THR A 303 -13.80 -17.45 21.89
N ASP A 304 -13.72 -18.50 22.73
CA ASP A 304 -12.47 -19.20 23.07
C ASP A 304 -11.97 -20.18 22.00
N GLY A 305 -12.59 -20.20 20.83
CA GLY A 305 -12.08 -20.97 19.69
C GLY A 305 -10.68 -20.48 19.27
N ARG A 306 -9.98 -21.29 18.47
CA ARG A 306 -8.71 -20.90 17.81
C ARG A 306 -8.90 -20.57 16.33
N HIS A 307 -10.12 -20.26 15.92
CA HIS A 307 -10.45 -20.01 14.54
C HIS A 307 -10.05 -18.59 14.12
N VAL A 308 -9.45 -18.51 12.93
CA VAL A 308 -9.31 -17.29 12.16
C VAL A 308 -10.08 -17.53 10.87
N SER A 309 -11.06 -16.70 10.57
CA SER A 309 -11.86 -16.82 9.36
C SER A 309 -12.04 -15.47 8.70
N LEU A 310 -12.23 -15.49 7.39
CA LEU A 310 -12.37 -14.30 6.59
C LEU A 310 -13.62 -14.40 5.74
N ASP A 311 -14.49 -13.40 5.85
CA ASP A 311 -15.58 -13.22 4.92
C ASP A 311 -15.12 -12.36 3.74
N ALA A 312 -15.05 -12.98 2.56
CA ALA A 312 -14.63 -12.37 1.32
C ALA A 312 -15.48 -11.15 0.93
N SER A 313 -16.79 -11.24 1.18
CA SER A 313 -17.80 -10.28 0.72
C SER A 313 -17.74 -8.99 1.52
N SER A 314 -17.60 -9.09 2.84
CA SER A 314 -17.48 -7.94 3.73
C SER A 314 -16.04 -7.51 4.00
N GLY A 315 -15.05 -8.33 3.64
CA GLY A 315 -13.64 -8.11 3.99
C GLY A 315 -13.38 -8.20 5.50
N THR A 316 -14.24 -8.90 6.24
CA THR A 316 -14.16 -8.99 7.70
C THR A 316 -13.30 -10.17 8.12
N LEU A 317 -12.19 -9.90 8.80
CA LEU A 317 -11.35 -10.90 9.43
C LEU A 317 -11.82 -11.14 10.87
N LEU A 318 -12.37 -12.31 11.14
CA LEU A 318 -12.78 -12.75 12.47
C LEU A 318 -11.61 -13.46 13.16
N VAL A 319 -11.20 -12.96 14.32
CA VAL A 319 -10.07 -13.51 15.09
C VAL A 319 -10.56 -13.87 16.48
N SER A 320 -10.62 -15.16 16.80
CA SER A 320 -11.12 -15.63 18.09
C SER A 320 -10.10 -15.50 19.22
N ARG A 321 -10.59 -15.35 20.46
CA ARG A 321 -9.77 -15.15 21.66
C ARG A 321 -8.80 -16.30 21.93
N GLY A 322 -9.12 -17.53 21.52
CA GLY A 322 -8.23 -18.68 21.76
C GLY A 322 -6.89 -18.63 21.00
N VAL A 323 -6.70 -17.69 20.07
CA VAL A 323 -5.39 -17.42 19.44
C VAL A 323 -4.55 -16.39 20.22
N ALA A 324 -5.05 -15.88 21.35
CA ALA A 324 -4.37 -14.88 22.16
C ALA A 324 -3.00 -15.33 22.70
N ALA A 325 -2.70 -16.63 22.71
CA ALA A 325 -1.41 -17.17 23.13
C ALA A 325 -0.48 -17.52 21.94
N ASP A 326 -0.89 -17.25 20.70
CA ASP A 326 -0.05 -17.48 19.53
C ASP A 326 1.07 -16.43 19.46
N THR A 327 2.22 -16.80 18.90
CA THR A 327 3.23 -15.81 18.49
C THR A 327 2.73 -15.02 17.27
N PRO A 328 3.32 -13.85 16.94
CA PRO A 328 2.91 -13.10 15.75
C PRO A 328 2.97 -13.92 14.47
N VAL A 329 3.98 -14.80 14.32
CA VAL A 329 4.12 -15.65 13.13
C VAL A 329 3.04 -16.74 13.11
N GLN A 330 2.77 -17.42 14.23
CA GLN A 330 1.71 -18.43 14.29
C GLN A 330 0.33 -17.85 13.96
N LEU A 331 0.01 -16.69 14.53
CA LEU A 331 -1.23 -15.98 14.20
C LEU A 331 -1.23 -15.49 12.74
N GLY A 332 -0.09 -14.98 12.27
CA GLY A 332 0.09 -14.55 10.89
C GLY A 332 -0.13 -15.68 9.89
N GLU A 333 0.37 -16.89 10.16
CA GLU A 333 0.14 -18.07 9.33
C GLU A 333 -1.35 -18.40 9.22
N ARG A 334 -2.09 -18.38 10.34
CA ARG A 334 -3.55 -18.59 10.34
C ARG A 334 -4.29 -17.53 9.53
N ILE A 335 -3.89 -16.26 9.65
CA ILE A 335 -4.48 -15.15 8.88
C ILE A 335 -4.19 -15.32 7.39
N LEU A 336 -2.95 -15.68 7.03
CA LEU A 336 -2.56 -15.94 5.65
C LEU A 336 -3.32 -17.14 5.07
N GLU A 337 -3.49 -18.23 5.82
CA GLU A 337 -4.30 -19.38 5.42
C GLU A 337 -5.76 -18.98 5.19
N ALA A 338 -6.36 -18.19 6.08
CA ALA A 338 -7.72 -17.69 5.91
C ALA A 338 -7.86 -16.79 4.65
N LEU A 339 -6.86 -15.95 4.38
CA LEU A 339 -6.81 -15.14 3.15
C LEU A 339 -6.73 -16.00 1.89
N LEU A 340 -5.81 -16.97 1.87
CA LEU A 340 -5.58 -17.82 0.71
C LEU A 340 -6.77 -18.77 0.45
N ALA A 341 -7.42 -19.27 1.50
CA ALA A 341 -8.61 -20.10 1.39
C ALA A 341 -9.78 -19.36 0.73
N VAL A 342 -9.90 -18.05 0.99
CA VAL A 342 -10.95 -17.21 0.38
C VAL A 342 -10.72 -16.98 -1.12
N VAL A 343 -9.47 -16.75 -1.53
CA VAL A 343 -9.14 -16.49 -2.95
C VAL A 343 -8.88 -17.76 -3.75
N ALA A 344 -8.78 -18.91 -3.08
CA ALA A 344 -8.59 -20.18 -3.77
C ALA A 344 -9.79 -20.46 -4.70
N PRO A 345 -9.55 -20.78 -5.98
CA PRO A 345 -10.61 -21.22 -6.86
C PRO A 345 -11.36 -22.41 -6.27
N SER A 346 -12.69 -22.36 -6.30
CA SER A 346 -13.58 -23.44 -5.84
C SER A 346 -14.58 -23.80 -6.94
N GLY A 347 -15.05 -25.05 -6.96
CA GLY A 347 -15.98 -25.54 -7.98
C GLY A 347 -15.77 -27.02 -8.33
N LEU A 348 -16.43 -27.46 -9.42
CA LEU A 348 -16.38 -28.86 -9.88
C LEU A 348 -15.00 -29.27 -10.44
N VAL A 349 -14.24 -28.32 -10.99
CA VAL A 349 -12.87 -28.53 -11.47
C VAL A 349 -11.99 -27.52 -10.77
N VAL A 350 -11.26 -27.98 -9.74
CA VAL A 350 -10.33 -27.15 -8.99
C VAL A 350 -8.94 -27.30 -9.63
N PRO A 351 -8.31 -26.20 -10.08
CA PRO A 351 -6.98 -26.28 -10.66
C PRO A 351 -5.96 -26.72 -9.60
N LYS A 352 -4.95 -27.49 -9.99
CA LYS A 352 -3.98 -28.11 -9.06
C LYS A 352 -3.30 -27.09 -8.14
N TYR A 353 -3.02 -25.89 -8.64
CA TYR A 353 -2.37 -24.84 -7.86
C TYR A 353 -3.22 -24.37 -6.66
N ALA A 354 -4.55 -24.46 -6.72
CA ALA A 354 -5.44 -23.91 -5.70
C ALA A 354 -5.18 -24.51 -4.31
N THR A 355 -5.01 -25.83 -4.24
CA THR A 355 -4.68 -26.54 -2.99
C THR A 355 -3.24 -26.31 -2.52
N ARG A 356 -2.38 -25.72 -3.38
CA ARG A 356 -0.96 -25.46 -3.14
C ARG A 356 -0.66 -23.97 -2.98
N LEU A 357 -1.66 -23.09 -2.90
CA LEU A 357 -1.45 -21.64 -2.85
C LEU A 357 -0.52 -21.23 -1.71
N ARG A 358 -0.62 -21.88 -0.54
CA ARG A 358 0.29 -21.62 0.59
C ARG A 358 1.75 -21.92 0.24
N ASP A 359 2.00 -23.09 -0.35
CA ASP A 359 3.33 -23.50 -0.81
C ASP A 359 3.87 -22.55 -1.88
N ILE A 360 3.02 -22.12 -2.82
CA ILE A 360 3.38 -21.19 -3.88
C ILE A 360 3.82 -19.85 -3.31
N VAL A 361 3.10 -19.31 -2.31
CA VAL A 361 3.52 -18.09 -1.59
C VAL A 361 4.90 -18.27 -0.95
N ASP A 362 5.16 -19.42 -0.33
CA ASP A 362 6.47 -19.71 0.27
C ASP A 362 7.58 -19.87 -0.78
N TRP A 363 7.30 -20.52 -1.91
CA TRP A 363 8.26 -20.67 -3.01
C TRP A 363 8.61 -19.32 -3.65
N LEU A 364 7.61 -18.45 -3.87
CA LEU A 364 7.81 -17.11 -4.40
C LEU A 364 8.63 -16.25 -3.43
N ARG A 365 8.32 -16.30 -2.13
CA ARG A 365 9.08 -15.59 -1.10
C ARG A 365 10.52 -16.13 -0.98
N TYR A 366 10.70 -17.44 -1.04
CA TYR A 366 12.01 -18.06 -0.96
C TYR A 366 12.94 -17.60 -2.10
N ASN A 367 12.36 -17.47 -3.30
CA ASN A 367 12.98 -17.00 -4.54
C ASN A 367 12.86 -15.47 -4.74
N ASP A 368 12.73 -14.70 -3.66
CA ASP A 368 12.85 -13.25 -3.73
C ASP A 368 14.29 -12.82 -4.10
N ARG A 369 14.48 -11.63 -4.68
CA ARG A 369 15.81 -11.11 -5.05
C ARG A 369 16.70 -11.04 -3.81
N PRO A 370 17.98 -11.46 -3.88
CA PRO A 370 18.86 -11.51 -2.71
C PRO A 370 18.94 -10.20 -1.93
N GLN A 371 19.01 -9.05 -2.61
CA GLN A 371 19.07 -7.74 -1.97
C GLN A 371 17.77 -7.40 -1.24
N GLU A 372 16.61 -7.61 -1.88
CA GLU A 372 15.29 -7.32 -1.30
C GLU A 372 14.98 -8.26 -0.12
N LYS A 373 15.38 -9.54 -0.23
CA LYS A 373 15.33 -10.53 0.85
C LYS A 373 16.22 -10.14 2.03
N ALA A 374 17.46 -9.74 1.77
CA ALA A 374 18.40 -9.32 2.82
C ALA A 374 17.95 -8.03 3.52
N ALA A 375 17.31 -7.09 2.82
CA ALA A 375 16.72 -5.90 3.43
C ALA A 375 15.57 -6.25 4.40
N LEU A 376 14.72 -7.23 4.03
CA LEU A 376 13.54 -7.62 4.81
C LEU A 376 13.81 -8.58 5.96
N THR A 377 14.83 -9.44 5.82
CA THR A 377 15.14 -10.50 6.78
C THR A 377 15.23 -9.98 8.22
N PRO A 378 15.93 -8.87 8.52
CA PRO A 378 15.97 -8.33 9.88
C PRO A 378 14.60 -8.00 10.48
N LEU A 379 13.66 -7.47 9.68
CA LEU A 379 12.31 -7.17 10.16
C LEU A 379 11.48 -8.44 10.37
N LEU A 380 11.53 -9.38 9.42
CA LEU A 380 10.83 -10.66 9.56
C LEU A 380 11.36 -11.45 10.77
N ASP A 381 12.67 -11.45 11.01
CA ASP A 381 13.30 -12.04 12.18
C ASP A 381 12.88 -11.34 13.47
N ALA A 382 12.84 -10.01 13.49
CA ALA A 382 12.39 -9.24 14.65
C ALA A 382 10.94 -9.58 15.01
N LEU A 383 10.03 -9.62 14.02
CA LEU A 383 8.64 -10.03 14.20
C LEU A 383 8.54 -11.50 14.65
N GLY A 384 9.41 -12.38 14.14
CA GLY A 384 9.46 -13.79 14.52
C GLY A 384 9.99 -14.06 15.93
N ARG A 385 10.79 -13.15 16.48
CA ARG A 385 11.33 -13.24 17.85
C ARG A 385 10.44 -12.60 18.91
N LEU A 386 9.42 -11.84 18.51
CA LEU A 386 8.45 -11.30 19.45
C LEU A 386 7.76 -12.45 20.19
N PRO A 387 7.75 -12.43 21.54
CA PRO A 387 7.12 -13.48 22.30
C PRO A 387 5.61 -13.46 22.08
N ALA A 388 4.96 -14.61 22.28
CA ALA A 388 3.52 -14.64 22.45
C ALA A 388 3.13 -13.75 23.65
N VAL A 389 2.05 -12.99 23.49
CA VAL A 389 1.49 -12.16 24.56
C VAL A 389 0.14 -12.72 24.93
N ALA A 390 0.06 -13.44 26.05
CA ALA A 390 -1.19 -14.00 26.56
C ALA A 390 -2.20 -12.89 26.87
N THR A 391 -2.94 -12.47 25.85
CA THR A 391 -3.84 -11.31 25.93
C THR A 391 -4.99 -11.66 26.86
N ALA A 392 -5.15 -10.92 27.95
CA ALA A 392 -6.20 -11.21 28.92
C ALA A 392 -7.58 -11.02 28.28
N PRO A 393 -8.63 -11.75 28.71
CA PRO A 393 -9.97 -11.63 28.15
C PRO A 393 -10.48 -10.18 28.06
N GLY A 394 -10.35 -9.40 29.15
CA GLY A 394 -10.77 -8.00 29.15
C GLY A 394 -9.96 -7.11 28.21
N GLN A 395 -8.70 -7.44 27.92
CA GLN A 395 -7.90 -6.72 26.91
C GLN A 395 -8.37 -7.08 25.50
N TRP A 396 -8.72 -8.34 25.26
CA TRP A 396 -9.26 -8.78 23.97
C TRP A 396 -10.63 -8.13 23.68
N ASP A 397 -11.49 -8.07 24.68
CA ASP A 397 -12.79 -7.38 24.60
C ASP A 397 -12.61 -5.87 24.37
N ALA A 398 -11.58 -5.27 24.98
CA ALA A 398 -11.21 -3.88 24.73
C ALA A 398 -10.76 -3.66 23.28
N LEU A 399 -10.01 -4.59 22.67
CA LEU A 399 -9.66 -4.51 21.23
C LEU A 399 -10.91 -4.55 20.34
N ALA A 400 -11.88 -5.42 20.67
CA ALA A 400 -13.13 -5.54 19.91
C ALA A 400 -13.93 -4.23 19.87
N GLN A 401 -13.83 -3.40 20.93
CA GLN A 401 -14.45 -2.08 20.98
C GLN A 401 -13.53 -0.97 20.46
N GLY A 402 -12.21 -1.07 20.69
CA GLY A 402 -11.25 -0.03 20.35
C GLY A 402 -10.99 0.10 18.86
N LEU A 403 -10.94 -1.01 18.12
CA LEU A 403 -10.76 -1.02 16.67
C LEU A 403 -11.85 -0.24 15.93
N PRO A 404 -13.16 -0.51 16.10
CA PRO A 404 -14.21 0.29 15.47
C PRO A 404 -14.23 1.75 15.95
N ARG A 405 -13.89 2.04 17.22
CA ARG A 405 -13.74 3.43 17.69
C ARG A 405 -12.62 4.17 16.96
N ALA A 406 -11.48 3.52 16.75
CA ALA A 406 -10.37 4.10 16.01
C ALA A 406 -10.78 4.48 14.58
N VAL A 407 -11.58 3.64 13.91
CA VAL A 407 -12.14 3.95 12.58
C VAL A 407 -13.05 5.18 12.61
N LEU A 408 -13.95 5.29 13.61
CA LEU A 408 -14.82 6.48 13.73
C LEU A 408 -14.02 7.75 14.03
N ALA A 409 -13.00 7.66 14.89
CA ALA A 409 -12.11 8.77 15.19
C ALA A 409 -11.33 9.25 13.96
N ASP A 410 -10.83 8.31 13.14
CA ASP A 410 -10.14 8.61 11.88
C ASP A 410 -11.06 9.33 10.87
N ILE A 411 -12.30 8.87 10.70
CA ILE A 411 -13.30 9.53 9.86
C ILE A 411 -13.56 10.96 10.37
N ALA A 412 -13.72 11.15 11.68
CA ALA A 412 -13.94 12.46 12.27
C ALA A 412 -12.74 13.40 12.07
N VAL A 413 -11.50 12.90 12.16
CA VAL A 413 -10.29 13.68 11.82
C VAL A 413 -10.35 14.11 10.34
N ARG A 414 -10.64 13.19 9.42
CA ARG A 414 -10.69 13.52 8.00
C ARG A 414 -11.79 14.53 7.67
N TRP A 415 -12.98 14.41 8.24
CA TRP A 415 -14.05 15.39 8.02
C TRP A 415 -13.71 16.76 8.59
N ARG A 416 -12.98 16.83 9.72
CA ARG A 416 -12.44 18.10 10.22
C ARG A 416 -11.43 18.71 9.23
N LEU A 417 -10.57 17.90 8.61
CA LEU A 417 -9.66 18.38 7.56
C LEU A 417 -10.42 18.89 6.32
N VAL A 418 -11.52 18.24 5.93
CA VAL A 418 -12.41 18.74 4.88
C VAL A 418 -13.01 20.09 5.27
N ALA A 419 -13.49 20.25 6.51
CA ALA A 419 -14.01 21.53 6.99
C ALA A 419 -12.94 22.64 6.97
N THR A 420 -11.72 22.31 7.36
CA THR A 420 -10.56 23.22 7.29
C THR A 420 -10.24 23.61 5.85
N HIS A 421 -10.26 22.67 4.91
CA HIS A 421 -10.06 22.97 3.49
C HIS A 421 -11.21 23.81 2.90
N ALA A 422 -12.45 23.51 3.27
CA ALA A 422 -13.62 24.28 2.87
C ALA A 422 -13.53 25.73 3.36
N ALA A 423 -13.00 25.96 4.57
CA ALA A 423 -12.78 27.30 5.08
C ALA A 423 -11.80 28.12 4.20
N ASP A 424 -10.76 27.48 3.65
CA ASP A 424 -9.81 28.15 2.74
C ASP A 424 -10.46 28.51 1.41
N VAL A 425 -11.19 27.56 0.81
CA VAL A 425 -11.85 27.75 -0.48
C VAL A 425 -12.95 28.83 -0.38
N ALA A 426 -13.64 28.93 0.76
CA ALA A 426 -14.65 29.97 0.99
C ALA A 426 -14.08 31.40 0.92
N GLN A 427 -12.79 31.59 1.18
CA GLN A 427 -12.13 32.91 1.07
C GLN A 427 -11.77 33.30 -0.37
N LEU A 428 -11.83 32.35 -1.32
CA LEU A 428 -11.49 32.61 -2.72
C LEU A 428 -12.60 33.40 -3.43
N PRO A 429 -12.32 34.02 -4.61
CA PRO A 429 -13.36 34.62 -5.45
C PRO A 429 -14.40 33.61 -5.93
N GLU A 430 -15.63 34.07 -6.21
CA GLU A 430 -16.79 33.22 -6.54
C GLU A 430 -16.53 32.13 -7.61
N PRO A 431 -15.84 32.40 -8.73
CA PRO A 431 -15.56 31.35 -9.73
C PRO A 431 -14.73 30.19 -9.19
N GLN A 432 -13.93 30.43 -8.16
CA GLN A 432 -13.03 29.45 -7.54
C GLN A 432 -13.66 28.73 -6.34
N ARG A 433 -14.89 29.10 -5.93
CA ARG A 433 -15.62 28.46 -4.82
C ARG A 433 -16.36 27.18 -5.21
N GLN A 434 -16.40 26.84 -6.51
CA GLN A 434 -17.07 25.63 -6.98
C GLN A 434 -16.69 24.33 -6.24
N PRO A 435 -15.44 24.12 -5.77
CA PRO A 435 -15.11 22.95 -4.96
C PRO A 435 -15.86 22.81 -3.63
N LEU A 436 -16.52 23.87 -3.13
CA LEU A 436 -17.40 23.78 -1.95
C LEU A 436 -18.74 23.11 -2.27
N ARG A 437 -19.14 23.18 -3.54
CA ARG A 437 -20.40 22.59 -3.99
C ARG A 437 -20.29 21.08 -3.89
N ARG A 438 -21.33 20.45 -3.35
CA ARG A 438 -21.39 19.01 -3.15
C ARG A 438 -20.28 18.41 -2.28
N LEU A 439 -19.69 19.17 -1.35
CA LEU A 439 -18.76 18.59 -0.36
C LEU A 439 -19.40 17.48 0.49
N ASP A 440 -20.73 17.42 0.58
CA ASP A 440 -21.47 16.29 1.16
C ASP A 440 -21.05 14.94 0.55
N LEU A 441 -20.69 14.91 -0.74
CA LEU A 441 -20.26 13.70 -1.42
C LEU A 441 -18.91 13.18 -0.92
N GLU A 442 -18.02 14.06 -0.46
CA GLU A 442 -16.74 13.65 0.14
C GLU A 442 -16.98 12.98 1.50
N LEU A 443 -17.92 13.49 2.28
CA LEU A 443 -18.31 12.91 3.58
C LEU A 443 -19.07 11.60 3.37
N LEU A 444 -19.92 11.55 2.35
CA LEU A 444 -20.76 10.38 2.02
C LEU A 444 -19.93 9.11 1.76
N LYS A 445 -18.71 9.25 1.23
CA LYS A 445 -17.76 8.14 1.01
C LYS A 445 -17.50 7.31 2.28
N ASP A 446 -17.68 7.91 3.45
CA ASP A 446 -17.29 7.31 4.74
C ASP A 446 -18.46 6.80 5.55
N VAL A 447 -19.69 7.18 5.19
CA VAL A 447 -20.89 6.82 5.95
C VAL A 447 -21.06 5.30 6.04
N GLY A 448 -20.69 4.56 4.99
CA GLY A 448 -20.70 3.09 5.00
C GLY A 448 -19.75 2.52 6.04
N ALA A 449 -18.50 3.00 6.08
CA ALA A 449 -17.50 2.58 7.07
C ALA A 449 -17.91 2.99 8.49
N ALA A 450 -18.47 4.20 8.67
CA ALA A 450 -18.97 4.66 9.96
C ALA A 450 -20.15 3.81 10.45
N THR A 451 -21.07 3.43 9.57
CA THR A 451 -22.21 2.54 9.90
C THR A 451 -21.71 1.18 10.36
N VAL A 452 -20.78 0.57 9.64
CA VAL A 452 -20.20 -0.74 10.00
C VAL A 452 -19.45 -0.67 11.32
N ALA A 453 -18.66 0.38 11.57
CA ALA A 453 -17.93 0.55 12.82
C ALA A 453 -18.87 0.79 14.00
N ALA A 454 -19.83 1.72 13.86
CA ALA A 454 -20.83 2.01 14.88
C ALA A 454 -21.67 0.78 15.21
N GLY A 455 -22.03 -0.04 14.23
CA GLY A 455 -22.79 -1.29 14.44
C GLY A 455 -22.09 -2.31 15.36
N LYS A 456 -20.77 -2.22 15.54
CA LYS A 456 -19.97 -3.14 16.36
C LYS A 456 -19.80 -2.69 17.83
N LEU A 457 -20.17 -1.46 18.14
CA LEU A 457 -19.94 -0.85 19.46
C LEU A 457 -21.11 -1.05 20.41
N ALA A 458 -20.86 -1.15 21.71
CA ALA A 458 -21.96 -1.17 22.70
C ALA A 458 -22.67 0.19 22.80
N GLY A 459 -21.89 1.29 22.79
CA GLY A 459 -22.37 2.68 22.81
C GLY A 459 -21.49 3.56 21.93
N THR A 460 -22.09 4.60 21.35
CA THR A 460 -21.48 5.37 20.24
C THR A 460 -21.70 6.88 20.33
N ALA A 461 -22.35 7.36 21.40
CA ALA A 461 -22.76 8.75 21.52
C ALA A 461 -21.63 9.75 21.26
N ALA A 462 -20.47 9.59 21.92
CA ALA A 462 -19.34 10.52 21.80
C ALA A 462 -18.73 10.54 20.39
N GLU A 463 -18.56 9.38 19.78
CA GLU A 463 -17.99 9.25 18.44
C GLU A 463 -18.93 9.85 17.37
N LEU A 464 -20.24 9.62 17.50
CA LEU A 464 -21.23 10.15 16.56
C LEU A 464 -21.47 11.64 16.77
N ASP A 465 -21.38 12.14 18.00
CA ASP A 465 -21.41 13.58 18.28
C ASP A 465 -20.21 14.30 17.61
N ALA A 466 -19.02 13.68 17.62
CA ALA A 466 -17.86 14.22 16.90
C ALA A 466 -18.04 14.20 15.38
N LEU A 467 -18.63 13.15 14.81
CA LEU A 467 -18.95 13.07 13.38
C LEU A 467 -20.00 14.11 12.97
N LEU A 468 -21.08 14.24 13.74
CA LEU A 468 -22.13 15.24 13.51
C LEU A 468 -21.57 16.66 13.59
N ALA A 469 -20.74 16.96 14.60
CA ALA A 469 -20.07 18.26 14.71
C ALA A 469 -19.15 18.54 13.50
N ALA A 470 -18.50 17.53 12.94
CA ALA A 470 -17.70 17.69 11.73
C ALA A 470 -18.57 17.95 10.48
N VAL A 471 -19.73 17.28 10.34
CA VAL A 471 -20.72 17.59 9.29
C VAL A 471 -21.19 19.04 9.41
N ASP A 472 -21.49 19.48 10.63
CA ASP A 472 -21.91 20.86 10.91
C ASP A 472 -20.83 21.87 10.55
N ALA A 473 -19.56 21.58 10.87
CA ALA A 473 -18.44 22.41 10.51
C ALA A 473 -18.26 22.54 8.99
N VAL A 474 -18.44 21.45 8.22
CA VAL A 474 -18.38 21.50 6.74
C VAL A 474 -19.57 22.30 6.19
N ALA A 475 -20.78 21.99 6.64
CA ALA A 475 -22.00 22.67 6.20
C ALA A 475 -21.94 24.18 6.46
N ALA A 476 -21.42 24.60 7.62
CA ALA A 476 -21.25 26.00 7.96
C ALA A 476 -20.30 26.77 7.00
N ARG A 477 -19.41 26.07 6.28
CA ARG A 477 -18.54 26.68 5.25
C ARG A 477 -19.15 26.65 3.86
N ALA A 478 -19.90 25.60 3.51
CA ALA A 478 -20.46 25.44 2.17
C ALA A 478 -21.79 26.20 1.96
N LEU A 479 -22.71 26.12 2.93
CA LEU A 479 -24.09 26.62 2.77
C LEU A 479 -24.24 28.14 2.61
N PRO A 480 -23.36 29.00 3.16
CA PRO A 480 -23.40 30.43 2.85
C PRO A 480 -23.18 30.75 1.36
N HIS A 481 -22.59 29.84 0.59
CA HIS A 481 -22.32 29.99 -0.83
C HIS A 481 -23.22 29.14 -1.71
N PHE A 482 -23.70 27.99 -1.20
CA PHE A 482 -24.53 27.03 -1.93
C PHE A 482 -25.69 26.54 -1.05
N ALA A 483 -26.67 27.42 -0.81
CA ALA A 483 -27.79 27.13 0.08
C ALA A 483 -28.62 25.91 -0.35
N ASP A 484 -28.71 25.65 -1.66
CA ASP A 484 -29.43 24.51 -2.23
C ASP A 484 -28.84 23.15 -1.83
N ASP A 485 -27.60 23.10 -1.30
CA ASP A 485 -27.00 21.86 -0.79
C ASP A 485 -27.49 21.50 0.63
N ALA A 486 -28.25 22.35 1.31
CA ALA A 486 -28.74 22.11 2.68
C ALA A 486 -29.45 20.75 2.88
N PRO A 487 -30.34 20.29 1.96
CA PRO A 487 -30.97 18.98 2.08
C PRO A 487 -29.98 17.81 2.08
N HIS A 488 -28.83 17.93 1.41
CA HIS A 488 -27.82 16.87 1.37
C HIS A 488 -27.12 16.71 2.74
N TYR A 489 -26.80 17.82 3.40
CA TYR A 489 -26.24 17.78 4.75
C TYR A 489 -27.26 17.28 5.79
N GLU A 490 -28.53 17.65 5.67
CA GLU A 490 -29.59 17.06 6.51
C GLU A 490 -29.75 15.55 6.26
N GLN A 491 -29.62 15.09 5.02
CA GLN A 491 -29.62 13.67 4.72
C GLN A 491 -28.43 12.95 5.38
N LEU A 492 -27.23 13.53 5.34
CA LEU A 492 -26.06 12.99 6.04
C LEU A 492 -26.31 12.89 7.55
N ARG A 493 -26.82 13.95 8.18
CA ARG A 493 -27.20 13.94 9.60
C ARG A 493 -28.25 12.87 9.88
N GLY A 494 -29.27 12.76 9.02
CA GLY A 494 -30.33 11.75 9.12
C GLY A 494 -29.82 10.31 9.04
N ARG A 495 -28.70 10.06 8.33
CA ARG A 495 -28.03 8.74 8.31
C ARG A 495 -27.20 8.48 9.56
N LEU A 496 -26.62 9.51 10.18
CA LEU A 496 -25.76 9.37 11.36
C LEU A 496 -26.54 9.33 12.67
N ARG A 497 -27.60 10.14 12.82
CA ARG A 497 -28.40 10.23 14.07
C ARG A 497 -28.90 8.87 14.57
N PRO A 498 -29.41 7.94 13.74
CA PRO A 498 -29.83 6.61 14.21
C PRO A 498 -28.69 5.74 14.75
N LEU A 499 -27.44 6.05 14.40
CA LEU A 499 -26.27 5.30 14.87
C LEU A 499 -25.85 5.72 16.29
N ARG A 500 -26.38 6.83 16.81
CA ARG A 500 -26.06 7.41 18.13
C ARG A 500 -26.89 6.72 19.21
N ARG A 501 -26.25 5.87 20.01
CA ARG A 501 -26.86 5.14 21.14
C ARG A 501 -26.06 5.23 22.42
#